data_AF-A0A7K9U1Z2-F1
#
_entry.id   AF-A0A7K9U1Z2-F1
#
_cell.length_a   1.000
_cell.length_b   1.000
_cell.length_c   1.000
_cell.angle_alpha   90.00
_cell.angle_beta   90.00
_cell.angle_gamma   90.00
#
_symmetry.space_group_name_H-M   'P 1'
#
loop_
_entity.id
_entity.type
_entity.pdbx_description
1 polymer ?
#
loop_
_entity_poly.entity_id
_entity_poly.type
_entity_poly.pdbx_seq_one_letter_code
_entity_poly.pdbx_strand_id
1 'polypeptide(L)'
;QIMKQVPVRFDLKTLHIPVYSAEKLPGKDTDWNDFLQRVCSLLDSTEKNTGAARSKLNLLHYLCTVAVHQEVASRLISSQLFPILIHQLRAASNWDIRAKVARVIGLLALHTSELGENVPISEAITLLTEIIRENFRNSKLKQCLLPALGELLYLIASKEEKREHPRECWVVPSAAYTVLMRCLREG
;
A
#
# COMPACT_ATOMS: atom_id res chain seq x y z
N GLN A 1 -6.58 6.54 -21.94
CA GLN A 1 -7.20 5.19 -21.90
C GLN A 1 -6.94 4.61 -20.52
N ILE A 2 -7.98 4.43 -19.68
CA ILE A 2 -7.83 3.80 -18.37
C ILE A 2 -7.53 2.31 -18.62
N MET A 3 -6.32 1.85 -18.28
CA MET A 3 -5.96 0.45 -18.42
C MET A 3 -6.83 -0.38 -17.49
N LYS A 4 -7.62 -1.31 -18.05
CA LYS A 4 -8.35 -2.31 -17.26
C LYS A 4 -7.33 -3.11 -16.45
N GLN A 5 -7.53 -3.20 -15.14
CA GLN A 5 -6.64 -3.99 -14.29
C GLN A 5 -6.75 -5.47 -14.66
N VAL A 6 -5.61 -6.06 -15.02
CA VAL A 6 -5.50 -7.51 -15.18
C VAL A 6 -5.72 -8.14 -13.80
N PRO A 7 -6.59 -9.16 -13.68
CA PRO A 7 -6.79 -9.87 -12.43
C PRO A 7 -5.44 -10.29 -11.85
N VAL A 8 -5.18 -9.92 -10.60
CA VAL A 8 -3.92 -10.25 -9.93
C VAL A 8 -3.86 -11.76 -9.72
N ARG A 9 -3.03 -12.43 -10.51
CA ARG A 9 -2.74 -13.86 -10.37
C ARG A 9 -1.50 -14.01 -9.49
N PHE A 10 -1.62 -14.75 -8.39
CA PHE A 10 -0.51 -15.18 -7.55
C PHE A 10 -0.36 -16.71 -7.64
N ASP A 11 0.85 -17.22 -7.44
CA ASP A 11 1.16 -18.64 -7.50
C ASP A 11 1.11 -19.24 -6.09
N LEU A 12 0.16 -20.17 -5.89
CA LEU A 12 -0.07 -20.86 -4.63
C LEU A 12 1.16 -21.68 -4.18
N LYS A 13 1.96 -22.20 -5.11
CA LYS A 13 3.08 -23.10 -4.79
C LYS A 13 4.31 -22.36 -4.28
N THR A 14 4.43 -21.07 -4.58
CA THR A 14 5.56 -20.22 -4.18
C THR A 14 5.20 -19.25 -3.07
N LEU A 15 3.96 -19.29 -2.58
CA LEU A 15 3.51 -18.51 -1.43
C LEU A 15 3.91 -19.27 -0.15
N HIS A 16 4.91 -18.78 0.58
CA HIS A 16 5.38 -19.39 1.83
C HIS A 16 4.46 -19.08 3.03
N ILE A 17 3.18 -18.77 2.77
CA ILE A 17 2.15 -18.50 3.78
C ILE A 17 0.88 -19.30 3.46
N PRO A 18 0.08 -19.67 4.48
CA PRO A 18 -1.22 -20.25 4.23
C PRO A 18 -2.08 -19.26 3.44
N VAL A 19 -2.70 -19.75 2.36
CA VAL A 19 -3.58 -18.95 1.51
C VAL A 19 -4.96 -18.98 2.12
N TYR A 20 -5.38 -17.87 2.70
CA TYR A 20 -6.76 -17.71 3.15
C TYR A 20 -7.55 -16.92 2.10
N SER A 21 -8.80 -17.31 1.85
CA SER A 21 -9.72 -16.41 1.17
C SER A 21 -9.93 -15.19 2.07
N ALA A 22 -10.19 -14.02 1.49
CA ALA A 22 -10.35 -12.80 2.27
C ALA A 22 -11.58 -12.83 3.21
N GLU A 23 -12.51 -13.76 3.01
CA GLU A 23 -13.61 -14.07 3.93
C GLU A 23 -13.16 -14.87 5.17
N LYS A 24 -12.09 -15.65 5.05
CA LYS A 24 -11.53 -16.50 6.12
C LYS A 24 -10.33 -15.87 6.83
N LEU A 25 -9.68 -14.90 6.19
CA LEU A 25 -8.53 -14.18 6.74
C LEU A 25 -8.86 -13.41 8.03
N PRO A 26 -10.04 -12.77 8.19
CA PRO A 26 -10.42 -12.08 9.43
C PRO A 26 -10.69 -13.02 10.61
N GLY A 27 -10.25 -14.27 10.56
CA GLY A 27 -10.47 -15.32 11.55
C GLY A 27 -10.00 -14.96 12.97
N LYS A 28 -9.77 -15.97 13.80
CA LYS A 28 -9.39 -15.72 15.21
C LYS A 28 -8.12 -14.88 15.30
N ASP A 29 -8.00 -14.07 16.35
CA ASP A 29 -6.85 -13.15 16.50
C ASP A 29 -5.50 -13.88 16.52
N THR A 30 -5.44 -15.10 17.04
CA THR A 30 -4.23 -15.92 16.98
C THR A 30 -3.81 -16.24 15.54
N ASP A 31 -4.76 -16.68 14.70
CA ASP A 31 -4.51 -17.00 13.29
C ASP A 31 -4.10 -15.76 12.50
N TRP A 32 -4.71 -14.61 12.82
CA TRP A 32 -4.38 -13.32 12.23
C TRP A 32 -2.98 -12.84 12.59
N ASN A 33 -2.59 -12.95 13.86
CA ASN A 33 -1.27 -12.54 14.34
C ASN A 33 -0.17 -13.40 13.72
N ASP A 34 -0.36 -14.72 13.64
CA ASP A 34 0.57 -15.63 12.98
C ASP A 34 0.71 -15.31 11.48
N PHE A 35 -0.42 -15.02 10.82
CA PHE A 35 -0.44 -14.57 9.43
C PHE A 35 0.36 -13.28 9.26
N LEU A 36 0.07 -12.25 10.06
CA LEU A 36 0.75 -10.95 10.01
C LEU A 36 2.25 -11.09 10.24
N GLN A 37 2.67 -11.85 11.25
CA GLN A 37 4.08 -12.06 11.54
C GLN A 37 4.83 -12.67 10.35
N ARG A 38 4.23 -13.67 9.69
CA ARG A 38 4.84 -14.30 8.50
C ARG A 38 4.90 -13.35 7.31
N VAL A 39 3.84 -12.58 7.05
CA VAL A 39 3.81 -11.58 5.98
C VAL A 39 4.89 -10.53 6.20
N CYS A 40 4.99 -9.99 7.42
CA CYS A 40 6.00 -9.01 7.79
C CYS A 40 7.42 -9.57 7.62
N SER A 41 7.68 -10.80 8.11
CA SER A 41 8.98 -11.46 7.97
C SER A 41 9.40 -11.65 6.50
N LEU A 42 8.48 -12.06 5.63
CA LEU A 42 8.76 -12.27 4.21
C LEU A 42 8.97 -10.95 3.45
N LEU A 43 8.25 -9.90 3.81
CA LEU A 43 8.43 -8.57 3.20
C LEU A 43 9.72 -7.90 3.67
N ASP A 44 10.08 -8.07 4.93
CA ASP A 44 11.27 -7.44 5.52
C ASP A 44 12.57 -8.25 5.25
N SER A 45 12.46 -9.40 4.57
CA SER A 45 13.63 -10.19 4.22
C SER A 45 14.63 -9.37 3.38
N THR A 46 15.89 -9.39 3.81
CA THR A 46 17.00 -8.67 3.18
C THR A 46 17.67 -9.48 2.08
N GLU A 47 17.17 -10.69 1.79
CA GLU A 47 17.68 -11.54 0.72
C GLU A 47 17.50 -10.87 -0.65
N LYS A 48 18.62 -10.70 -1.38
CA LYS A 48 18.66 -9.99 -2.66
C LYS A 48 18.71 -10.92 -3.89
N ASN A 49 18.51 -12.22 -3.71
CA ASN A 49 18.54 -13.18 -4.82
C ASN A 49 17.24 -13.12 -5.65
N THR A 50 17.29 -13.59 -6.90
CA THR A 50 16.15 -13.58 -7.83
C THR A 50 14.94 -14.37 -7.30
N GLY A 51 15.17 -15.43 -6.52
CA GLY A 51 14.12 -16.22 -5.88
C GLY A 51 13.36 -15.40 -4.84
N ALA A 52 14.07 -14.75 -3.94
CA ALA A 52 13.51 -13.88 -2.90
C ALA A 52 12.70 -12.72 -3.50
N ALA A 53 13.20 -12.09 -4.57
CA ALA A 53 12.46 -11.05 -5.27
C ALA A 53 11.13 -11.56 -5.87
N ARG A 54 11.13 -12.77 -6.45
CA ARG A 54 9.91 -13.41 -6.97
C ARG A 54 8.93 -13.76 -5.86
N SER A 55 9.40 -14.33 -4.76
CA SER A 55 8.54 -14.66 -3.61
C SER A 55 7.93 -13.40 -3.00
N LYS A 56 8.71 -12.32 -2.87
CA LYS A 56 8.23 -11.01 -2.39
C LYS A 56 7.17 -10.42 -3.33
N LEU A 57 7.40 -10.46 -4.65
CA LEU A 57 6.40 -10.05 -5.62
C LEU A 57 5.13 -10.91 -5.54
N ASN A 58 5.26 -12.22 -5.39
CA ASN A 58 4.12 -13.12 -5.26
C ASN A 58 3.28 -12.81 -4.00
N LEU A 59 3.95 -12.53 -2.88
CA LEU A 59 3.30 -12.08 -1.65
C LEU A 59 2.56 -10.75 -1.85
N LEU A 60 3.16 -9.77 -2.52
CA LEU A 60 2.50 -8.50 -2.81
C LEU A 60 1.28 -8.66 -3.72
N HIS A 61 1.32 -9.62 -4.66
CA HIS A 61 0.15 -9.97 -5.46
C HIS A 61 -0.98 -10.53 -4.60
N TYR A 62 -0.67 -11.48 -3.71
CA TYR A 62 -1.64 -11.99 -2.75
C TYR A 62 -2.20 -10.89 -1.85
N LEU A 63 -1.37 -9.97 -1.35
CA LEU A 63 -1.86 -8.83 -0.56
C LEU A 63 -2.82 -7.95 -1.37
N CYS A 64 -2.58 -7.75 -2.67
CA CYS A 64 -3.51 -7.04 -3.53
C CYS A 64 -4.87 -7.76 -3.67
N THR A 65 -4.92 -9.09 -3.59
CA THR A 65 -6.20 -9.82 -3.70
C THR A 65 -7.01 -9.79 -2.42
N VAL A 66 -6.36 -9.78 -1.25
CA VAL A 66 -7.08 -9.74 0.04
C VAL A 66 -7.40 -8.32 0.50
N ALA A 67 -6.60 -7.33 0.11
CA ALA A 67 -6.79 -5.92 0.47
C ALA A 67 -8.04 -5.25 -0.14
N VAL A 68 -8.79 -5.93 -1.02
CA VAL A 68 -10.07 -5.42 -1.54
C VAL A 68 -11.23 -5.59 -0.55
N HIS A 69 -11.02 -6.36 0.53
CA HIS A 69 -12.01 -6.57 1.57
C HIS A 69 -11.80 -5.57 2.70
N GLN A 70 -12.85 -4.82 3.02
CA GLN A 70 -12.80 -3.70 3.97
C GLN A 70 -12.21 -4.08 5.34
N GLU A 71 -12.64 -5.20 5.92
CA GLU A 71 -12.14 -5.67 7.22
C GLU A 71 -10.64 -5.98 7.17
N VAL A 72 -10.22 -6.73 6.14
CA VAL A 72 -8.81 -7.06 5.93
C VAL A 72 -7.99 -5.79 5.72
N ALA A 73 -8.44 -4.87 4.87
CA ALA A 73 -7.75 -3.61 4.60
C ALA A 73 -7.57 -2.78 5.88
N SER A 74 -8.64 -2.65 6.67
CA SER A 74 -8.65 -1.85 7.91
C SER A 74 -7.71 -2.47 8.97
N ARG A 75 -7.67 -3.80 9.10
CA ARG A 75 -6.72 -4.48 10.00
C ARG A 75 -5.28 -4.39 9.50
N LEU A 76 -5.04 -4.56 8.20
CA LEU A 76 -3.69 -4.50 7.62
C LEU A 76 -3.07 -3.11 7.71
N ILE A 77 -3.83 -2.05 7.38
CA ILE A 77 -3.32 -0.66 7.42
C ILE A 77 -3.00 -0.22 8.86
N SER A 78 -3.75 -0.73 9.83
CA SER A 78 -3.57 -0.43 11.26
C SER A 78 -2.51 -1.32 11.93
N SER A 79 -1.87 -2.22 11.18
CA SER A 79 -0.88 -3.16 11.70
C SER A 79 0.56 -2.76 11.38
N GLN A 80 1.52 -3.51 11.91
CA GLN A 80 2.95 -3.35 11.63
C GLN A 80 3.32 -3.60 10.15
N LEU A 81 2.41 -4.15 9.35
CA LEU A 81 2.61 -4.29 7.91
C LEU A 81 2.75 -2.92 7.23
N PHE A 82 1.97 -1.92 7.64
CA PHE A 82 1.93 -0.65 6.92
C PHE A 82 3.27 0.11 6.98
N PRO A 83 3.93 0.26 8.15
CA PRO A 83 5.31 0.76 8.21
C PRO A 83 6.30 -0.04 7.35
N ILE A 84 6.18 -1.38 7.31
CA ILE A 84 7.05 -2.23 6.47
C ILE A 84 6.82 -1.94 4.98
N LEU A 85 5.59 -1.72 4.55
CA LEU A 85 5.28 -1.32 3.17
C LEU A 85 5.92 0.03 2.83
N ILE A 86 5.83 1.03 3.72
CA ILE A 86 6.51 2.33 3.53
C ILE A 86 8.02 2.12 3.42
N HIS A 87 8.61 1.29 4.28
CA HIS A 87 10.03 0.96 4.22
C HIS A 87 10.41 0.30 2.88
N GLN A 88 9.65 -0.70 2.42
CA GLN A 88 9.90 -1.38 1.15
C GLN A 88 9.76 -0.42 -0.04
N LEU A 89 8.83 0.54 0.01
CA LEU A 89 8.68 1.56 -1.03
C LEU A 89 9.95 2.45 -1.13
N ARG A 90 10.57 2.76 0.01
CA ARG A 90 11.83 3.54 0.08
C ARG A 90 13.06 2.71 -0.32
N ALA A 91 13.18 1.50 0.21
CA ALA A 91 14.43 0.74 0.21
C ALA A 91 14.58 -0.25 -0.97
N ALA A 92 13.49 -0.77 -1.54
CA ALA A 92 13.59 -1.79 -2.59
C ALA A 92 14.31 -1.25 -3.82
N SER A 93 15.32 -1.93 -4.36
CA SER A 93 15.96 -1.52 -5.63
C SER A 93 15.15 -1.90 -6.87
N ASN A 94 14.25 -2.87 -6.73
CA ASN A 94 13.40 -3.37 -7.82
C ASN A 94 12.13 -2.52 -7.95
N TRP A 95 11.95 -1.88 -9.10
CA TRP A 95 10.80 -1.02 -9.39
C TRP A 95 9.47 -1.76 -9.47
N ASP A 96 9.45 -3.04 -9.89
CA ASP A 96 8.22 -3.83 -9.88
C ASP A 96 7.75 -4.07 -8.44
N ILE A 97 8.68 -4.28 -7.51
CA ILE A 97 8.38 -4.39 -6.08
C ILE A 97 7.82 -3.06 -5.56
N ARG A 98 8.49 -1.93 -5.84
CA ARG A 98 8.00 -0.59 -5.43
C ARG A 98 6.60 -0.30 -5.97
N ALA A 99 6.35 -0.58 -7.26
CA ALA A 99 5.05 -0.37 -7.88
C ALA A 99 3.96 -1.25 -7.25
N LYS A 100 4.27 -2.50 -6.91
CA LYS A 100 3.32 -3.40 -6.24
C LYS A 100 3.08 -3.02 -4.78
N VAL A 101 4.11 -2.59 -4.07
CA VAL A 101 3.97 -2.02 -2.71
C VAL A 101 3.05 -0.80 -2.73
N ALA A 102 3.27 0.14 -3.65
CA ALA A 102 2.40 1.31 -3.82
C ALA A 102 0.96 0.88 -4.14
N ARG A 103 0.76 -0.15 -4.99
CA ARG A 103 -0.57 -0.69 -5.27
C ARG A 103 -1.25 -1.26 -4.02
N VAL A 104 -0.52 -2.01 -3.18
CA VAL A 104 -1.06 -2.53 -1.90
C VAL A 104 -1.44 -1.35 -1.00
N ILE A 105 -0.56 -0.36 -0.82
CA ILE A 105 -0.85 0.86 -0.02
C ILE A 105 -2.13 1.54 -0.50
N GLY A 106 -2.29 1.73 -1.82
CA GLY A 106 -3.48 2.34 -2.39
C GLY A 106 -4.75 1.51 -2.18
N LEU A 107 -4.67 0.18 -2.28
CA LEU A 107 -5.80 -0.72 -2.00
C LEU A 107 -6.21 -0.69 -0.52
N LEU A 108 -5.22 -0.72 0.38
CA LEU A 108 -5.46 -0.54 1.80
C LEU A 108 -6.19 0.77 2.05
N ALA A 109 -5.69 1.89 1.49
CA ALA A 109 -6.32 3.19 1.66
C ALA A 109 -7.76 3.24 1.11
N LEU A 110 -7.99 2.70 -0.09
CA LEU A 110 -9.29 2.68 -0.74
C LEU A 110 -10.36 1.93 0.06
N HIS A 111 -10.01 0.77 0.64
CA HIS A 111 -10.97 -0.11 1.30
C HIS A 111 -11.02 0.07 2.83
N THR A 112 -10.19 0.94 3.40
CA THR A 112 -10.15 1.15 4.86
C THR A 112 -11.35 1.97 5.35
N SER A 113 -12.12 1.38 6.26
CA SER A 113 -13.30 2.02 6.86
C SER A 113 -12.99 2.87 8.09
N GLU A 114 -11.95 2.52 8.84
CA GLU A 114 -11.53 3.22 10.05
C GLU A 114 -10.01 3.41 10.02
N LEU A 115 -9.55 4.60 10.41
CA LEU A 115 -8.13 4.93 10.41
C LEU A 115 -7.73 5.39 11.80
N GLY A 116 -6.81 4.65 12.43
CA GLY A 116 -6.20 5.05 13.70
C GLY A 116 -5.28 6.27 13.53
N GLU A 117 -5.24 7.13 14.55
CA GLU A 117 -4.42 8.36 14.52
C GLU A 117 -2.91 8.08 14.44
N ASN A 118 -2.48 6.92 14.96
CA ASN A 118 -1.07 6.53 14.98
C ASN A 118 -0.60 5.88 13.67
N VAL A 119 -1.49 5.68 12.69
CA VAL A 119 -1.10 5.10 11.40
C VAL A 119 -0.27 6.13 10.62
N PRO A 120 0.94 5.81 10.14
CA PRO A 120 1.87 6.76 9.51
C PRO A 120 1.48 7.12 8.06
N ILE A 121 0.23 7.58 7.86
CA ILE A 121 -0.29 7.99 6.55
C ILE A 121 0.47 9.19 5.99
N SER A 122 0.78 10.18 6.84
CA SER A 122 1.56 11.37 6.47
C SER A 122 2.94 11.02 5.92
N GLU A 123 3.59 9.99 6.48
CA GLU A 123 4.88 9.50 5.99
C GLU A 123 4.72 8.85 4.60
N ALA A 124 3.69 8.02 4.41
CA ALA A 124 3.41 7.40 3.12
C ALA A 124 3.13 8.46 2.02
N ILE A 125 2.34 9.49 2.33
CA ILE A 125 2.04 10.60 1.43
C ILE A 125 3.32 11.36 1.06
N THR A 126 4.15 11.68 2.06
CA THR A 126 5.42 12.39 1.85
C THR A 126 6.34 11.59 0.94
N LEU A 127 6.55 10.30 1.24
CA LEU A 127 7.42 9.44 0.45
C LEU A 127 6.91 9.25 -0.99
N LEU A 128 5.62 9.01 -1.20
CA LEU A 128 5.05 8.90 -2.54
C LEU A 128 5.21 10.20 -3.33
N THR A 129 5.00 11.35 -2.67
CA THR A 129 5.18 12.67 -3.27
C THR A 129 6.62 12.89 -3.73
N GLU A 130 7.59 12.53 -2.89
CA GLU A 130 9.02 12.64 -3.20
C GLU A 130 9.39 11.76 -4.40
N ILE A 131 9.01 10.48 -4.38
CA ILE A 131 9.31 9.55 -5.47
C ILE A 131 8.69 10.02 -6.78
N ILE A 132 7.43 10.48 -6.78
CA ILE A 132 6.76 10.98 -7.99
C ILE A 132 7.48 12.24 -8.50
N ARG A 133 7.85 13.17 -7.60
CA ARG A 133 8.55 14.41 -7.95
C ARG A 133 9.91 14.12 -8.59
N GLU A 134 10.69 13.23 -8.00
CA GLU A 134 12.01 12.83 -8.51
C GLU A 134 11.91 12.12 -9.86
N ASN A 135 10.81 11.38 -10.10
CA ASN A 135 10.60 10.59 -11.30
C ASN A 135 9.54 11.22 -12.23
N PHE A 136 9.35 12.54 -12.17
CA PHE A 136 8.22 13.21 -12.81
C PHE A 136 8.12 13.00 -14.33
N ARG A 137 9.26 12.83 -15.02
CA ARG A 137 9.30 12.56 -16.46
C ARG A 137 8.94 11.11 -16.83
N ASN A 138 8.89 10.20 -15.86
CA ASN A 138 8.58 8.80 -16.09
C ASN A 138 7.07 8.56 -15.95
N SER A 139 6.35 8.64 -17.07
CA SER A 139 4.89 8.47 -17.09
C SER A 139 4.43 7.11 -16.57
N LYS A 140 5.20 6.03 -16.79
CA LYS A 140 4.86 4.69 -16.29
C LYS A 140 4.91 4.65 -14.77
N LEU A 141 5.95 5.22 -14.15
CA LEU A 141 6.05 5.32 -12.69
C LEU A 141 4.95 6.21 -12.11
N LYS A 142 4.69 7.37 -12.72
CA LYS A 142 3.57 8.24 -12.32
C LYS A 142 2.25 7.47 -12.31
N GLN A 143 1.94 6.74 -13.39
CA GLN A 143 0.71 5.94 -13.49
C GLN A 143 0.60 4.86 -12.41
N CYS A 144 1.73 4.33 -11.92
CA CYS A 144 1.72 3.35 -10.83
C CYS A 144 1.58 3.97 -9.44
N LEU A 145 2.23 5.12 -9.18
CA LEU A 145 2.33 5.71 -7.84
C LEU A 145 1.24 6.73 -7.55
N LEU A 146 0.81 7.49 -8.55
CA LEU A 146 -0.19 8.56 -8.39
C LEU A 146 -1.53 8.04 -7.86
N PRO A 147 -2.05 6.86 -8.28
CA PRO A 147 -3.26 6.31 -7.68
C PRO A 147 -3.12 6.11 -6.17
N ALA A 148 -2.00 5.55 -5.70
CA ALA A 148 -1.79 5.33 -4.27
C ALA A 148 -1.76 6.64 -3.47
N LEU A 149 -1.12 7.68 -4.01
CA LEU A 149 -1.13 9.01 -3.40
C LEU A 149 -2.55 9.58 -3.34
N GLY A 150 -3.32 9.47 -4.43
CA GLY A 150 -4.70 9.93 -4.49
C GLY A 150 -5.60 9.23 -3.47
N GLU A 151 -5.50 7.90 -3.35
CA GLU A 151 -6.30 7.13 -2.38
C GLU A 151 -5.96 7.50 -0.93
N LEU A 152 -4.69 7.75 -0.60
CA LEU A 152 -4.30 8.20 0.75
C LEU A 152 -4.86 9.60 1.06
N LEU A 153 -4.79 10.53 0.10
CA LEU A 153 -5.36 11.87 0.24
C LEU A 153 -6.89 11.83 0.39
N TYR A 154 -7.55 10.96 -0.39
CA TYR A 154 -8.99 10.75 -0.27
C TYR A 154 -9.36 10.14 1.09
N LEU A 155 -8.59 9.15 1.55
CA LEU A 155 -8.81 8.51 2.85
C LEU A 155 -8.79 9.54 3.99
N ILE A 156 -7.73 10.34 4.09
CA ILE A 156 -7.62 11.33 5.17
C ILE A 156 -8.74 12.37 5.09
N ALA A 157 -9.06 12.88 3.89
CA ALA A 157 -10.12 13.85 3.71
C ALA A 157 -11.48 13.28 4.14
N SER A 158 -11.75 12.03 3.75
CA SER A 158 -12.98 11.31 4.12
C SER A 158 -13.07 11.00 5.61
N LYS A 159 -11.94 10.85 6.32
CA LYS A 159 -11.94 10.63 7.77
C LYS A 159 -12.04 11.93 8.55
N GLU A 160 -11.40 12.99 8.08
CA GLU A 160 -11.49 14.31 8.69
C GLU A 160 -12.89 14.89 8.58
N GLU A 161 -13.57 14.74 7.44
CA GLU A 161 -14.96 15.20 7.26
C GLU A 161 -15.94 14.58 8.27
N LYS A 162 -15.69 13.34 8.71
CA LYS A 162 -16.54 12.61 9.65
C LYS A 162 -16.24 12.92 11.12
N ARG A 163 -15.18 13.67 11.42
CA ARG A 163 -14.76 13.96 12.81
C ARG A 163 -15.47 15.21 13.31
N GLU A 164 -16.13 15.09 14.47
CA GLU A 164 -16.77 16.24 15.15
C GLU A 164 -15.76 17.33 15.53
N HIS A 165 -14.52 16.93 15.81
CA HIS A 165 -13.41 17.82 16.12
C HIS A 165 -12.27 17.58 15.14
N PRO A 166 -12.12 18.41 14.09
CA PRO A 166 -11.00 18.32 13.17
C PRO A 166 -9.71 18.66 13.93
N ARG A 167 -9.03 17.61 14.39
CA ARG A 167 -7.63 17.67 14.82
C ARG A 167 -6.78 17.36 13.60
N GLU A 168 -5.70 18.10 13.38
CA GLU A 168 -4.69 17.85 12.34
C GLU A 168 -3.89 16.57 12.64
N CYS A 169 -4.56 15.42 12.71
CA CYS A 169 -3.94 14.13 13.02
C CYS A 169 -3.05 13.66 11.87
N TRP A 170 -3.32 14.09 10.63
CA TRP A 170 -2.55 13.71 9.44
C TRP A 170 -2.14 14.94 8.65
N VAL A 171 -0.85 15.27 8.70
CA VAL A 171 -0.28 16.40 7.96
C VAL A 171 -0.05 16.02 6.50
N VAL A 172 -0.60 16.83 5.58
CA VAL A 172 -0.34 16.72 4.14
C VAL A 172 0.70 17.77 3.72
N PRO A 173 1.87 17.39 3.20
CA PRO A 173 2.85 18.36 2.74
C PRO A 173 2.31 19.14 1.53
N SER A 174 2.56 20.46 1.49
CA SER A 174 2.15 21.33 0.36
C SER A 174 2.66 20.84 -1.00
N ALA A 175 3.83 20.18 -1.00
CA ALA A 175 4.41 19.55 -2.18
C ALA A 175 3.51 18.46 -2.79
N ALA A 176 2.70 17.75 -1.99
CA ALA A 176 1.79 16.72 -2.49
C ALA A 176 0.76 17.31 -3.44
N TYR A 177 0.14 18.43 -3.04
CA TYR A 177 -0.81 19.16 -3.89
C TYR A 177 -0.16 19.68 -5.17
N THR A 178 1.01 20.30 -5.06
CA THR A 178 1.75 20.82 -6.22
C THR A 178 2.08 19.71 -7.22
N VAL A 179 2.61 18.57 -6.74
CA VAL A 179 2.95 17.42 -7.58
C VAL A 179 1.71 16.83 -8.24
N LEU A 180 0.63 16.62 -7.47
CA LEU A 180 -0.61 16.06 -7.99
C LEU A 180 -1.21 16.96 -9.07
N MET A 181 -1.35 18.26 -8.82
CA MET A 181 -1.88 19.22 -9.79
C MET A 181 -1.04 19.26 -11.07
N ARG A 182 0.29 19.19 -10.93
CA ARG A 182 1.18 19.15 -12.08
C ARG A 182 1.05 17.85 -12.88
N CYS A 183 0.93 16.70 -12.21
CA CYS A 183 0.69 15.42 -12.86
C CYS A 183 -0.66 15.37 -13.61
N LEU A 184 -1.69 16.05 -13.13
CA LEU A 184 -3.00 16.12 -13.80
C LEU A 184 -3.00 17.04 -15.03
N ARG A 185 -2.17 18.09 -15.03
CA ARG A 185 -2.06 19.04 -16.16
C ARG A 185 -1.15 18.55 -17.27
N GLU A 186 -0.05 17.88 -16.91
CA GLU A 186 1.01 17.42 -17.83
C GLU A 186 0.94 15.89 -18.07
N GLY A 187 -0.22 15.27 -17.78
CA GLY A 187 -0.45 13.82 -17.79
C GLY A 187 -0.92 13.25 -19.11
#